data_AF-A0A6J7I7C1-F1
#
_entry.id   AF-A0A6J7I7C1-F1
#
_cell.length_a   1.000
_cell.length_b   1.000
_cell.length_c   1.000
_cell.angle_alpha   90.00
_cell.angle_beta   90.00
_cell.angle_gamma   90.00
#
_symmetry.space_group_name_H-M   'P 1'
#
loop_
_entity.id
_entity.type
_entity.pdbx_description
1 polymer ?
#
loop_
_entity_poly.entity_id
_entity_poly.type
_entity_poly.pdbx_seq_one_letter_code
_entity_poly.pdbx_strand_id
1 'polypeptide(L)'
;MPSRLGPLLVLIGGLGLFVVSLRTWYAVDLAKLPGGVRVAEQVAHMQHFASTANGWEPWGLLSDVILFLVIAIAVAAGVAGLTTRRADPRVAFAAALAGLVGIVLNALHLIDEPQPSALVTVRPSAWLSVAACGLIVLGGGRWFDRLSAALRG
;
A
#
# COMPACT_ATOMS: atom_id res chain seq x y z
N MET A 1 22.23 -11.73 -13.09
CA MET A 1 20.74 -11.74 -13.17
C MET A 1 20.22 -10.42 -12.65
N PRO A 2 19.27 -9.74 -13.32
CA PRO A 2 18.68 -8.51 -12.78
C PRO A 2 18.00 -8.85 -11.45
N SER A 3 18.32 -8.12 -10.37
CA SER A 3 17.74 -8.45 -9.07
C SER A 3 16.26 -8.13 -9.09
N ARG A 4 15.45 -9.13 -8.72
CA ARG A 4 13.99 -9.00 -8.61
C ARG A 4 13.54 -8.28 -7.33
N LEU A 5 14.49 -7.85 -6.50
CA LEU A 5 14.21 -7.24 -5.20
C LEU A 5 13.38 -5.94 -5.30
N GLY A 6 13.69 -5.06 -6.26
CA GLY A 6 12.94 -3.81 -6.44
C GLY A 6 11.45 -4.04 -6.77
N PRO A 7 11.13 -4.76 -7.87
CA PRO A 7 9.76 -5.14 -8.21
C PRO A 7 9.03 -5.91 -7.10
N LEU A 8 9.75 -6.80 -6.39
CA LEU A 8 9.17 -7.56 -5.28
C LEU A 8 8.74 -6.64 -4.12
N LEU A 9 9.58 -5.68 -3.74
CA LEU A 9 9.25 -4.71 -2.69
C LEU A 9 8.06 -3.84 -3.10
N VAL A 10 7.99 -3.40 -4.36
CA VAL A 10 6.85 -2.67 -4.91
C VAL A 10 5.57 -3.51 -4.81
N LEU A 11 5.63 -4.79 -5.19
CA LEU A 11 4.48 -5.68 -5.14
C LEU A 11 4.01 -5.93 -3.70
N ILE A 12 4.95 -6.24 -2.78
CA ILE A 12 4.64 -6.45 -1.36
C ILE A 12 4.03 -5.18 -0.76
N GLY A 13 4.58 -4.01 -1.08
CA GLY A 13 4.05 -2.73 -0.63
C GLY A 13 2.63 -2.47 -1.18
N GLY A 14 2.38 -2.71 -2.47
CA GLY A 14 1.06 -2.55 -3.08
C GLY A 14 0.00 -3.49 -2.50
N LEU A 15 0.33 -4.77 -2.32
CA LEU A 15 -0.57 -5.75 -1.70
C LEU A 15 -0.79 -5.46 -0.21
N GLY A 16 0.26 -5.06 0.51
CA GLY A 16 0.17 -4.63 1.90
C GLY A 16 -0.76 -3.44 2.06
N LEU A 17 -0.60 -2.42 1.20
CA LEU A 17 -1.47 -1.25 1.18
C LEU A 17 -2.92 -1.63 0.89
N PHE A 18 -3.17 -2.52 -0.07
CA PHE A 18 -4.51 -3.03 -0.36
C PHE A 18 -5.17 -3.69 0.85
N VAL A 19 -4.45 -4.60 1.53
CA VAL A 19 -4.98 -5.30 2.71
C VAL A 19 -5.28 -4.32 3.85
N VAL A 20 -4.38 -3.35 4.08
CA VAL A 20 -4.60 -2.33 5.11
C VAL A 20 -5.80 -1.47 4.74
N SER A 21 -5.92 -1.00 3.50
CA SER A 21 -7.07 -0.22 3.02
C SER A 21 -8.39 -0.97 3.19
N LEU A 22 -8.46 -2.27 2.82
CA LEU A 22 -9.68 -3.07 3.01
C LEU A 22 -10.11 -3.13 4.48
N ARG A 23 -9.16 -3.34 5.39
CA ARG A 23 -9.45 -3.45 6.82
C ARG A 23 -9.88 -2.11 7.42
N THR A 24 -9.28 -1.02 6.98
CA THR A 24 -9.28 0.23 7.74
C THR A 24 -10.13 1.31 7.11
N TRP A 25 -10.13 1.40 5.79
CA TRP A 25 -10.95 2.35 5.05
C TRP A 25 -12.33 1.76 4.76
N TYR A 26 -12.39 0.47 4.39
CA TYR A 26 -13.63 -0.16 3.96
C TYR A 26 -14.29 -1.06 5.00
N ALA A 27 -13.66 -1.24 6.17
CA ALA A 27 -14.10 -2.17 7.23
C ALA A 27 -14.53 -3.55 6.68
N VAL A 28 -13.89 -3.99 5.59
CA VAL A 28 -14.23 -5.25 4.93
C VAL A 28 -13.79 -6.36 5.86
N ASP A 29 -14.78 -7.15 6.28
CA ASP A 29 -14.54 -8.37 7.03
C ASP A 29 -13.81 -9.38 6.13
N LEU A 30 -12.48 -9.41 6.25
CA LEU A 30 -11.60 -10.30 5.50
C LEU A 30 -11.96 -11.78 5.75
N ALA A 31 -12.64 -12.11 6.86
CA ALA A 31 -13.11 -13.48 7.13
C ALA A 31 -14.15 -13.96 6.11
N LYS A 32 -14.81 -13.04 5.39
CA LYS A 32 -15.80 -13.36 4.34
C LYS A 32 -15.18 -13.61 2.97
N LEU A 33 -13.87 -13.38 2.80
CA LEU A 33 -13.15 -13.66 1.56
C LEU A 33 -12.58 -15.10 1.57
N PRO A 34 -12.60 -15.82 0.44
CA PRO A 34 -11.98 -17.14 0.35
C PRO A 34 -10.48 -17.07 0.70
N GLY A 35 -10.06 -17.78 1.75
CA GLY A 35 -8.68 -17.75 2.27
C GLY A 35 -8.38 -16.64 3.28
N GLY A 36 -9.28 -15.69 3.47
CA GLY A 36 -9.12 -14.58 4.41
C GLY A 36 -9.34 -14.95 5.88
N VAL A 37 -9.95 -16.11 6.16
CA VAL A 37 -10.18 -16.64 7.52
C VAL A 37 -8.87 -16.80 8.31
N ARG A 38 -7.79 -17.34 7.71
CA ARG A 38 -6.50 -17.52 8.41
C ARG A 38 -5.82 -16.19 8.75
N VAL A 39 -5.96 -15.20 7.87
CA VAL A 39 -5.43 -13.84 8.10
C VAL A 39 -6.29 -13.13 9.14
N ALA A 40 -7.61 -13.27 9.06
CA ALA A 40 -8.55 -12.72 10.02
C ALA A 40 -8.37 -13.34 11.42
N GLU A 41 -8.09 -14.64 11.56
CA GLU A 41 -7.85 -15.29 12.86
C GLU A 41 -6.57 -14.79 13.54
N GLN A 42 -5.45 -14.69 12.81
CA GLN A 42 -4.19 -14.13 13.35
C GLN A 42 -4.34 -12.68 13.80
N VAL A 43 -5.28 -11.96 13.19
CA VAL A 43 -5.46 -10.53 13.34
C VAL A 43 -6.59 -10.19 14.32
N ALA A 44 -7.60 -11.05 14.46
CA ALA A 44 -8.66 -10.98 15.46
C ALA A 44 -8.11 -11.24 16.87
N HIS A 45 -7.04 -12.03 17.00
CA HIS A 45 -6.25 -12.09 18.23
C HIS A 45 -5.64 -10.74 18.64
N MET A 46 -5.54 -9.76 17.73
CA MET A 46 -4.96 -8.44 18.01
C MET A 46 -5.99 -7.29 18.14
N GLN A 47 -7.24 -7.47 17.70
CA GLN A 47 -8.22 -6.37 17.68
C GLN A 47 -9.64 -6.87 18.00
N HIS A 48 -10.00 -6.85 19.29
CA HIS A 48 -11.36 -6.49 19.67
C HIS A 48 -11.61 -5.04 19.21
N PHE A 49 -12.85 -4.68 18.82
CA PHE A 49 -13.31 -3.37 18.30
C PHE A 49 -13.32 -3.20 16.77
N ALA A 50 -14.40 -3.69 16.13
CA ALA A 50 -14.82 -3.26 14.81
C ALA A 50 -16.36 -3.23 14.75
N SER A 51 -16.98 -2.11 15.16
CA SER A 51 -18.44 -1.92 15.04
C SER A 51 -18.88 -0.51 14.61
N THR A 52 -17.96 0.37 14.20
CA THR A 52 -18.33 1.68 13.64
C THR A 52 -17.71 1.85 12.26
N ALA A 53 -18.22 1.06 11.31
CA ALA A 53 -18.06 1.31 9.88
C ALA A 53 -18.77 2.64 9.52
N ASN A 54 -18.11 3.47 8.70
CA ASN A 54 -18.56 4.78 8.16
C ASN A 54 -18.27 6.05 9.00
N GLY A 55 -17.45 6.00 10.04
CA GLY A 55 -17.11 7.21 10.81
C GLY A 55 -16.00 8.10 10.24
N TRP A 56 -15.39 7.74 9.10
CA TRP A 56 -14.06 8.22 8.69
C TRP A 56 -13.94 8.57 7.19
N GLU A 57 -14.92 9.27 6.63
CA GLU A 57 -14.75 9.95 5.31
C GLU A 57 -14.46 11.45 5.51
N PRO A 58 -13.20 11.91 5.70
CA PRO A 58 -12.90 13.33 5.59
C PRO A 58 -12.75 13.82 4.13
N TRP A 59 -12.57 12.93 3.14
CA TRP A 59 -12.04 13.31 1.81
C TRP A 59 -12.89 12.89 0.59
N GLY A 60 -13.95 12.11 0.79
CA GLY A 60 -14.90 11.70 -0.25
C GLY A 60 -14.31 10.79 -1.35
N LEU A 61 -15.09 10.54 -2.41
CA LEU A 61 -14.77 9.60 -3.50
C LEU A 61 -13.39 9.81 -4.16
N LEU A 62 -12.86 11.03 -4.15
CA LEU A 62 -11.61 11.36 -4.84
C LEU A 62 -10.38 10.73 -4.16
N SER A 63 -10.28 10.76 -2.83
CA SER A 63 -9.15 10.14 -2.12
C SER A 63 -9.12 8.63 -2.32
N ASP A 64 -10.29 8.01 -2.34
CA ASP A 64 -10.47 6.59 -2.55
C ASP A 64 -10.02 6.16 -3.94
N VAL A 65 -10.40 6.93 -4.96
CA VAL A 65 -9.95 6.72 -6.33
C VAL A 65 -8.43 6.85 -6.43
N ILE A 66 -7.82 7.88 -5.81
CA ILE A 66 -6.37 8.05 -5.87
C ILE A 66 -5.65 6.91 -5.12
N LEU A 67 -6.13 6.51 -3.95
CA LEU A 67 -5.54 5.41 -3.18
C LEU A 67 -5.64 4.08 -3.95
N PHE A 68 -6.79 3.82 -4.57
CA PHE A 68 -6.97 2.68 -5.45
C PHE A 68 -6.00 2.72 -6.63
N LEU A 69 -5.80 3.87 -7.27
CA LEU A 69 -4.84 4.03 -8.35
C LEU A 69 -3.41 3.76 -7.88
N VAL A 70 -3.02 4.24 -6.69
CA VAL A 70 -1.70 3.94 -6.10
C VAL A 70 -1.50 2.43 -5.94
N ILE A 71 -2.49 1.74 -5.38
CA ILE A 71 -2.48 0.27 -5.22
C ILE A 71 -2.38 -0.41 -6.58
N ALA A 72 -3.24 -0.05 -7.54
CA ALA A 72 -3.29 -0.66 -8.85
C ALA A 72 -1.97 -0.47 -9.62
N ILE A 73 -1.40 0.74 -9.59
CA ILE A 73 -0.11 1.05 -10.21
C ILE A 73 1.01 0.23 -9.55
N ALA A 74 1.05 0.17 -8.21
CA ALA A 74 2.08 -0.59 -7.51
C ALA A 74 2.00 -2.09 -7.82
N VAL A 75 0.81 -2.69 -7.77
CA VAL A 75 0.62 -4.11 -8.08
C VAL A 75 0.97 -4.40 -9.55
N ALA A 76 0.44 -3.61 -10.49
CA ALA A 76 0.72 -3.79 -11.91
C ALA A 76 2.22 -3.63 -12.22
N ALA A 77 2.88 -2.60 -11.66
CA ALA A 77 4.31 -2.38 -11.84
C ALA A 77 5.16 -3.50 -11.22
N GLY A 78 4.81 -3.96 -10.01
CA GLY A 78 5.48 -5.06 -9.34
C GLY A 78 5.38 -6.37 -10.13
N VAL A 79 4.18 -6.73 -10.59
CA VAL A 79 3.95 -7.91 -11.43
C VAL A 79 4.70 -7.79 -12.75
N ALA A 80 4.63 -6.63 -13.43
CA ALA A 80 5.36 -6.39 -14.67
C ALA A 80 6.87 -6.55 -14.47
N GLY A 81 7.45 -5.98 -13.40
CA GLY A 81 8.88 -6.08 -13.12
C GLY A 81 9.36 -7.48 -12.74
N LEU A 82 8.48 -8.35 -12.24
CA LEU A 82 8.79 -9.75 -11.93
C LEU A 82 8.68 -10.68 -13.14
N THR A 83 7.77 -10.37 -14.07
CA THR A 83 7.41 -11.24 -15.20
C THR A 83 8.12 -10.87 -16.50
N THR A 84 8.42 -9.58 -16.70
CA THR A 84 9.02 -9.10 -17.95
C THR A 84 10.55 -9.23 -17.93
N ARG A 85 11.12 -9.63 -19.08
CA ARG A 85 12.58 -9.63 -19.29
C ARG A 85 13.13 -8.25 -19.67
N ARG A 86 12.27 -7.37 -20.19
CA ARG A 86 12.61 -5.99 -20.54
C ARG A 86 12.23 -5.10 -19.37
N ALA A 87 13.24 -4.64 -18.66
CA ALA A 87 13.01 -3.73 -17.55
C ALA A 87 12.92 -2.29 -18.08
N ASP A 88 11.82 -1.61 -17.75
CA ASP A 88 11.56 -0.22 -18.15
C ASP A 88 11.73 0.71 -16.93
N PRO A 89 12.68 1.66 -16.95
CA PRO A 89 12.88 2.61 -15.86
C PRO A 89 11.66 3.51 -15.63
N ARG A 90 10.80 3.74 -16.63
CA ARG A 90 9.57 4.53 -16.48
C ARG A 90 8.58 3.85 -15.55
N VAL A 91 8.49 2.52 -15.62
CA VAL A 91 7.61 1.73 -14.74
C VAL A 91 8.12 1.77 -13.30
N ALA A 92 9.43 1.67 -13.10
CA ALA A 92 10.05 1.79 -11.78
C ALA A 92 9.82 3.19 -11.17
N PHE A 93 9.97 4.24 -11.98
CA PHE A 93 9.73 5.63 -11.58
C PHE A 93 8.26 5.88 -11.24
N ALA A 94 7.33 5.41 -12.08
CA ALA A 94 5.89 5.53 -11.84
C ALA A 94 5.47 4.85 -10.54
N ALA A 95 6.03 3.68 -10.23
CA ALA A 95 5.79 2.99 -8.96
C ALA A 95 6.30 3.82 -7.77
N ALA A 96 7.53 4.36 -7.84
CA ALA A 96 8.07 5.20 -6.78
C ALA A 96 7.21 6.46 -6.54
N LEU A 97 6.79 7.12 -7.62
CA LEU A 97 5.93 8.31 -7.54
C LEU A 97 4.56 7.98 -6.95
N ALA A 98 3.94 6.87 -7.35
CA ALA A 98 2.69 6.40 -6.76
C ALA A 98 2.84 6.14 -5.25
N GLY A 99 3.96 5.53 -4.83
CA GLY A 99 4.30 5.35 -3.42
C GLY A 99 4.36 6.68 -2.67
N LEU A 100 4.99 7.71 -3.24
CA LEU A 100 5.06 9.04 -2.62
C LEU A 100 3.68 9.69 -2.48
N VAL A 101 2.83 9.60 -3.52
CA VAL A 101 1.44 10.07 -3.45
C VAL A 101 0.68 9.34 -2.34
N GLY A 102 0.87 8.02 -2.21
CA GLY A 102 0.30 7.24 -1.11
C GLY A 102 0.79 7.68 0.27
N ILE A 103 2.08 8.01 0.43
CA ILE A 103 2.60 8.58 1.69
C ILE A 103 1.91 9.89 2.01
N VAL A 104 1.80 10.81 1.04
CA VAL A 104 1.17 12.11 1.25
C VAL A 104 -0.29 11.95 1.67
N LEU A 105 -1.07 11.10 0.98
CA LEU A 105 -2.46 10.85 1.33
C LEU A 105 -2.62 10.28 2.76
N ASN A 106 -1.78 9.30 3.13
CA ASN A 106 -1.83 8.70 4.46
C ASN A 106 -1.29 9.65 5.55
N ALA A 107 -0.32 10.52 5.23
CA ALA A 107 0.20 11.51 6.16
C ALA A 107 -0.83 12.62 6.42
N LEU A 108 -1.56 13.07 5.39
CA LEU A 108 -2.69 13.98 5.55
C LEU A 108 -3.76 13.37 6.47
N HIS A 109 -4.02 12.06 6.34
CA HIS A 109 -4.92 11.32 7.24
C HIS A 109 -4.41 11.19 8.69
N LEU A 110 -3.10 11.27 8.92
CA LEU A 110 -2.52 11.23 10.27
C LEU A 110 -2.58 12.60 10.97
N ILE A 111 -2.67 13.68 10.19
CA ILE A 111 -2.66 15.06 10.67
C ILE A 111 -4.08 15.55 10.99
N ASP A 112 -5.09 15.13 10.23
CA ASP A 112 -6.49 15.33 10.62
C ASP A 112 -6.80 14.46 11.86
N GLU A 113 -6.95 15.10 13.02
CA GLU A 113 -6.99 14.41 14.30
C GLU A 113 -8.20 13.45 14.41
N PRO A 114 -7.94 12.15 14.70
CA PRO A 114 -8.98 11.22 15.11
C PRO A 114 -9.78 11.73 16.30
N GLN A 115 -11.10 11.60 16.29
CA GLN A 115 -11.89 11.65 17.53
C GLN A 115 -11.32 10.63 18.55
N PRO A 116 -11.44 10.87 19.87
CA PRO A 116 -10.73 10.10 20.91
C PRO A 116 -10.96 8.58 20.87
N SER A 117 -12.11 8.12 20.40
CA SER A 117 -12.46 6.71 20.25
C SER A 117 -11.74 5.99 19.11
N ALA A 118 -11.11 6.73 18.19
CA ALA A 118 -10.39 6.19 17.03
C ALA A 118 -8.86 6.08 17.23
N LEU A 119 -8.33 6.61 18.33
CA LEU A 119 -6.89 6.61 18.64
C LEU A 119 -6.27 5.21 18.79
N VAL A 120 -7.05 4.22 19.21
CA VAL A 120 -6.55 2.87 19.55
C VAL A 120 -6.55 1.92 18.34
N THR A 121 -7.44 2.12 17.37
CA THR A 121 -7.60 1.22 16.21
C THR A 121 -7.05 1.79 14.91
N VAL A 122 -7.12 3.12 14.70
CA VAL A 122 -6.80 3.76 13.41
C VAL A 122 -5.33 4.16 13.26
N ARG A 123 -4.67 4.56 14.36
CA ARG A 123 -3.24 4.94 14.34
C ARG A 123 -2.32 3.82 13.86
N PRO A 124 -2.41 2.57 14.37
CA PRO A 124 -1.54 1.48 13.92
C PRO A 124 -1.71 1.18 12.42
N SER A 125 -2.94 1.23 11.92
CA SER A 125 -3.21 1.02 10.50
C SER A 125 -2.70 2.13 9.60
N ALA A 126 -2.81 3.39 10.01
CA ALA A 126 -2.25 4.50 9.24
C ALA A 126 -0.73 4.38 9.15
N TRP A 127 -0.05 3.98 10.23
CA TRP A 127 1.39 3.69 10.20
C TRP A 127 1.74 2.50 9.30
N LEU A 128 0.92 1.45 9.27
CA LEU A 128 1.09 0.32 8.36
C LEU A 128 0.90 0.72 6.88
N SER A 129 -0.06 1.60 6.58
CA SER A 129 -0.23 2.16 5.24
C SER A 129 0.98 2.99 4.82
N VAL A 130 1.50 3.85 5.71
CA VAL A 130 2.73 4.62 5.45
C VAL A 130 3.92 3.70 5.22
N ALA A 131 4.07 2.64 6.02
CA ALA A 131 5.13 1.64 5.84
C ALA A 131 5.00 0.91 4.49
N ALA A 132 3.77 0.53 4.10
CA ALA A 132 3.50 -0.09 2.82
C ALA A 132 3.85 0.84 1.65
N CYS A 133 3.47 2.12 1.72
CA CYS A 133 3.88 3.12 0.74
C CYS A 133 5.41 3.33 0.73
N GLY A 134 6.07 3.30 1.89
CA GLY A 134 7.52 3.34 2.01
C GLY A 134 8.20 2.17 1.28
N LEU A 135 7.65 0.96 1.36
CA LEU A 135 8.13 -0.19 0.59
C LEU A 135 7.97 0.01 -0.92
N ILE A 136 6.88 0.62 -1.37
CA ILE A 136 6.67 0.98 -2.79
C ILE A 136 7.75 1.97 -3.26
N VAL A 137 8.01 3.03 -2.49
CA VAL A 137 9.04 4.03 -2.81
C VAL A 137 10.44 3.40 -2.84
N LEU A 138 10.82 2.66 -1.80
CA LEU A 138 12.13 2.01 -1.70
C LEU A 138 12.32 0.97 -2.80
N GLY A 139 11.28 0.19 -3.10
CA GLY A 139 11.28 -0.79 -4.17
C GLY A 139 11.43 -0.15 -5.55
N GLY A 140 10.66 0.90 -5.83
CA GLY A 140 10.71 1.66 -7.08
C GLY A 140 12.05 2.36 -7.28
N GLY A 141 12.59 3.03 -6.25
CA GLY A 141 13.91 3.67 -6.30
C GLY A 141 15.04 2.69 -6.54
N ARG A 142 15.09 1.58 -5.78
CA ARG A 142 16.10 0.53 -6.00
C ARG A 142 16.00 -0.15 -7.36
N TRP A 143 14.78 -0.28 -7.88
CA TRP A 143 14.57 -0.79 -9.23
C TRP A 143 15.12 0.20 -10.26
N PHE A 144 14.75 1.48 -10.15
CA PHE A 144 15.19 2.55 -11.04
C PHE A 144 16.71 2.69 -11.08
N ASP A 145 17.37 2.81 -9.93
CA ASP A 145 18.83 3.00 -9.84
C ASP A 145 19.61 1.91 -10.58
N ARG A 146 19.15 0.65 -10.44
CA ARG A 146 19.78 -0.49 -11.12
C ARG A 146 19.59 -0.44 -12.63
N LEU A 147 18.41 -0.03 -13.10
CA LEU A 147 18.16 0.13 -14.54
C LEU A 147 18.98 1.27 -15.12
N SER A 148 19.05 2.40 -14.42
CA SER A 148 19.86 3.55 -14.83
C SER A 148 21.36 3.25 -14.80
N ALA A 149 21.83 2.37 -13.91
CA ALA A 149 23.21 1.89 -13.92
C ALA A 149 23.49 0.99 -15.14
N ALA A 150 22.57 0.08 -15.47
CA ALA A 150 22.70 -0.83 -16.61
C ALA A 150 22.66 -0.13 -17.98
N LEU A 151 22.05 1.06 -18.07
CA LEU A 151 22.03 1.87 -19.29
C LEU A 151 23.29 2.74 -19.48
N ARG A 152 24.12 2.89 -18.43
CA ARG A 152 25.33 3.73 -18.42
C ARG A 152 26.63 2.95 -18.64
N GLY A 153 26.59 1.62 -18.52
CA GLY A 153 27.72 0.72 -18.77
C GLY A 153 27.49 -0.09 -20.03
#